data_AF-A0A957Y231-F1
#
_entry.id   AF-A0A957Y231-F1
#
_cell.length_a   1.000
_cell.length_b   1.000
_cell.length_c   1.000
_cell.angle_alpha   90.00
_cell.angle_beta   90.00
_cell.angle_gamma   90.00
#
_symmetry.space_group_name_H-M   'P 1'
#
loop_
_entity.id
_entity.type
_entity.pdbx_description
1 polymer ?
#
loop_
_entity_poly.entity_id
_entity_poly.type
_entity_poly.pdbx_seq_one_letter_code
_entity_poly.pdbx_strand_id
1 'polypeptide(L)'
;MADVATTLVLPNAHVAMDDIPKYRFDPVDHNFMRIRGRLSPGERLQAMLAAREWVFAVHRARLQRQYPSMSLEEINLKVLEEMERAERRQARSHTVS
;
A
#
# COMPACT_ATOMS: atom_id res chain seq x y z
N MET A 1 2.87 75.23 7.90
CA MET A 1 3.26 74.58 9.17
C MET A 1 2.98 73.09 9.02
N ALA A 2 4.01 72.25 9.25
CA ALA A 2 4.06 70.79 9.50
C ALA A 2 3.05 69.88 8.76
N ASP A 3 3.44 68.94 7.89
CA ASP A 3 4.31 67.76 8.07
C ASP A 3 3.71 66.63 8.96
N VAL A 4 3.98 65.41 8.51
CA VAL A 4 4.01 64.12 9.22
C VAL A 4 2.81 63.17 9.11
N ALA A 5 3.00 62.22 8.17
CA ALA A 5 2.78 60.77 8.25
C ALA A 5 1.41 60.19 8.65
N THR A 6 0.85 59.37 7.76
CA THR A 6 0.28 58.06 8.12
C THR A 6 0.44 57.09 6.95
N THR A 7 1.54 56.34 7.04
CA THR A 7 1.69 54.90 6.77
C THR A 7 0.83 54.25 5.67
N LEU A 8 1.53 53.94 4.59
CA LEU A 8 1.30 52.88 3.62
C LEU A 8 0.96 51.54 4.32
N VAL A 9 -0.25 51.02 4.14
CA VAL A 9 -0.54 49.59 4.37
C VAL A 9 -1.25 49.05 3.14
N LEU A 10 -0.47 48.37 2.30
CA LEU A 10 -0.97 47.48 1.26
C LEU A 10 -1.78 46.36 1.94
N PRO A 11 -3.05 46.11 1.57
CA PRO A 11 -3.74 44.93 2.07
C PRO A 11 -3.11 43.69 1.45
N ASN A 12 -2.57 42.85 2.33
CA ASN A 12 -2.05 41.52 2.05
C ASN A 12 -2.96 40.78 1.05
N ALA A 13 -2.38 40.37 -0.07
CA ALA A 13 -2.95 39.32 -0.89
C ALA A 13 -3.10 38.08 -0.01
N HIS A 14 -4.33 37.77 0.40
CA HIS A 14 -4.70 36.44 0.83
C HIS A 14 -4.47 35.53 -0.39
N VAL A 15 -3.28 34.91 -0.43
CA VAL A 15 -3.03 33.77 -1.29
C VAL A 15 -3.98 32.69 -0.80
N ALA A 16 -5.05 32.45 -1.57
CA ALA A 16 -5.92 31.32 -1.37
C ALA A 16 -5.06 30.05 -1.38
N MET A 17 -4.92 29.42 -0.22
CA MET A 17 -4.33 28.09 -0.06
C MET A 17 -5.31 27.01 -0.54
N ASP A 18 -5.93 27.21 -1.72
CA ASP A 18 -6.98 26.34 -2.25
C ASP A 18 -6.49 25.39 -3.35
N ASP A 19 -5.20 25.42 -3.70
CA ASP A 19 -4.61 24.54 -4.72
C ASP A 19 -3.56 23.58 -4.14
N ILE A 20 -3.78 23.06 -2.92
CA ILE A 20 -3.09 21.84 -2.50
C ILE A 20 -3.83 20.69 -3.18
N PRO A 21 -3.21 19.90 -4.09
CA PRO A 21 -3.88 18.76 -4.69
C PRO A 21 -4.32 17.81 -3.58
N LYS A 22 -5.63 17.79 -3.33
CA LYS A 22 -6.27 16.90 -2.35
C LYS A 22 -5.92 15.47 -2.77
N TYR A 23 -5.08 14.83 -1.97
CA TYR A 23 -4.55 13.49 -2.22
C TYR A 23 -5.70 12.56 -2.64
N ARG A 24 -5.74 12.15 -3.91
CA ARG A 24 -6.87 11.40 -4.51
C ARG A 24 -6.96 9.96 -3.99
N PHE A 25 -5.95 9.50 -3.28
CA PHE A 25 -5.92 8.20 -2.61
C PHE A 25 -6.17 8.39 -1.13
N ASP A 26 -7.29 7.87 -0.63
CA ASP A 26 -7.39 7.58 0.80
C ASP A 26 -6.41 6.43 1.09
N PRO A 27 -5.34 6.64 1.86
CA PRO A 27 -4.38 5.58 2.17
C PRO A 27 -5.01 4.45 2.99
N VAL A 28 -6.17 4.70 3.60
CA VAL A 28 -6.89 3.74 4.42
C VAL A 28 -8.30 3.57 3.87
N ASP A 29 -8.62 2.39 3.34
CA ASP A 29 -10.01 2.11 2.98
C ASP A 29 -10.87 1.92 4.24
N HIS A 30 -11.50 3.01 4.68
CA HIS A 30 -12.38 3.05 5.84
C HIS A 30 -13.60 2.12 5.71
N ASN A 31 -14.10 1.89 4.48
CA ASN A 31 -15.17 0.92 4.24
C ASN A 31 -14.67 -0.49 4.50
N PHE A 32 -13.51 -0.83 3.96
CA PHE A 32 -12.88 -2.13 4.17
C PHE A 32 -12.57 -2.39 5.65
N MET A 33 -12.03 -1.39 6.36
CA MET A 33 -11.80 -1.46 7.80
C MET A 33 -13.09 -1.73 8.59
N ARG A 34 -14.18 -1.05 8.24
CA ARG A 34 -15.49 -1.26 8.90
C ARG A 34 -16.04 -2.66 8.65
N ILE A 35 -15.92 -3.18 7.43
CA ILE A 35 -16.38 -4.53 7.08
C ILE A 35 -15.54 -5.57 7.84
N ARG A 36 -14.22 -5.43 7.83
CA ARG A 36 -13.29 -6.32 8.54
C ARG A 36 -13.47 -6.28 10.06
N GLY A 37 -13.79 -5.11 10.62
CA GLY A 37 -14.04 -4.93 12.05
C GLY A 37 -15.30 -5.62 12.56
N ARG A 38 -16.24 -5.98 11.67
CA ARG A 38 -17.46 -6.73 12.03
C ARG A 38 -17.29 -8.25 12.03
N LEU A 39 -16.21 -8.75 11.45
CA LEU A 39 -15.93 -10.18 11.42
C LEU A 39 -15.55 -10.67 12.82
N SER A 40 -16.08 -11.82 13.24
CA SER A 40 -15.62 -12.54 14.41
C SER A 40 -14.16 -12.98 14.25
N PRO A 41 -13.44 -13.34 15.34
CA PRO A 41 -12.09 -13.87 15.24
C PRO A 41 -11.95 -15.06 14.28
N GLY A 42 -12.93 -15.97 14.27
CA GLY A 42 -12.95 -17.12 13.36
C GLY A 42 -13.09 -16.71 11.90
N GLU A 43 -14.01 -15.80 11.59
CA GLU A 43 -14.19 -15.29 10.22
C GLU A 43 -12.97 -14.52 9.71
N ARG A 44 -12.27 -13.78 10.60
CA ARG A 44 -11.01 -13.14 10.24
C ARG A 44 -9.94 -14.16 9.88
N LEU A 45 -9.81 -15.24 10.66
CA LEU A 45 -8.87 -16.32 10.35
C LEU A 45 -9.20 -16.98 9.01
N GLN A 46 -10.48 -17.30 8.78
CA GLN A 46 -10.94 -17.88 7.51
C GLN A 46 -10.63 -16.98 6.32
N ALA A 47 -10.93 -15.68 6.44
CA ALA A 47 -10.61 -14.71 5.41
C ALA A 47 -9.09 -14.62 5.13
N MET A 48 -8.25 -14.69 6.18
CA MET A 48 -6.79 -14.73 6.02
C MET A 48 -6.30 -16.00 5.34
N LEU A 49 -6.85 -17.16 5.70
CA LEU A 49 -6.50 -18.44 5.07
C LEU A 49 -6.90 -18.46 3.60
N ALA A 50 -8.13 -18.03 3.27
CA ALA A 50 -8.60 -17.94 1.90
C ALA A 50 -7.75 -16.97 1.06
N ALA A 51 -7.42 -15.79 1.61
CA ALA A 51 -6.53 -14.85 0.93
C ALA A 51 -5.14 -15.45 0.70
N ARG A 52 -4.58 -16.16 1.69
CA ARG A 52 -3.31 -16.87 1.55
C ARG A 52 -3.37 -17.90 0.43
N GLU A 53 -4.37 -18.78 0.44
CA GLU A 53 -4.53 -19.81 -0.59
C GLU A 53 -4.62 -19.22 -2.00
N TRP A 54 -5.39 -18.13 -2.15
CA TRP A 54 -5.51 -17.42 -3.42
C TRP A 54 -4.16 -16.89 -3.91
N VAL A 55 -3.39 -16.22 -3.05
CA VAL A 55 -2.05 -15.72 -3.40
C VAL A 55 -1.14 -16.86 -3.86
N PHE A 56 -1.07 -17.96 -3.11
CA PHE A 56 -0.27 -19.13 -3.48
C PHE A 56 -0.73 -19.76 -4.80
N ALA A 57 -2.04 -19.85 -5.03
CA ALA A 57 -2.59 -20.37 -6.28
C ALA A 57 -2.16 -19.52 -7.49
N VAL A 58 -2.22 -18.19 -7.37
CA VAL A 58 -1.75 -17.27 -8.43
C VAL A 58 -0.26 -17.47 -8.70
N HIS A 59 0.58 -17.57 -7.67
CA HIS A 59 2.02 -17.83 -7.84
C HIS A 59 2.30 -19.16 -8.54
N ARG A 60 1.63 -20.24 -8.12
CA ARG A 60 1.76 -21.56 -8.76
C ARG A 60 1.33 -21.51 -10.22
N ALA A 61 0.19 -20.90 -10.51
CA ALA A 61 -0.32 -20.79 -11.88
C ALA A 61 0.65 -20.01 -12.78
N ARG A 62 1.26 -18.94 -12.27
CA ARG A 62 2.32 -18.21 -12.99
C ARG A 62 3.52 -19.11 -13.27
N LEU A 63 4.01 -19.83 -12.27
CA LEU A 63 5.21 -20.66 -12.39
C LEU A 63 4.99 -21.87 -13.30
N GLN A 64 3.81 -22.50 -13.25
CA GLN A 64 3.46 -23.61 -14.15
C GLN A 64 3.48 -23.17 -15.62
N ARG A 65 3.04 -21.94 -15.92
CA ARG A 65 3.13 -21.38 -17.28
C ARG A 65 4.58 -21.11 -17.69
N GLN A 66 5.42 -20.70 -16.76
CA GLN A 66 6.84 -20.41 -17.02
C GLN A 66 7.69 -21.68 -17.12
N TYR A 67 7.33 -22.73 -16.39
CA TYR A 67 8.06 -23.99 -16.28
C TYR A 67 7.10 -25.18 -16.50
N PRO A 68 6.64 -25.40 -17.74
CA PRO A 68 5.60 -26.40 -18.03
C PRO A 68 6.05 -27.84 -17.80
N SER A 69 7.36 -28.10 -17.75
CA SER A 69 7.94 -29.43 -17.54
C SER A 69 8.18 -29.77 -16.07
N MET A 70 8.02 -28.81 -15.15
CA MET A 70 8.25 -29.06 -13.72
C MET A 70 7.06 -29.80 -13.08
N SER A 71 7.36 -30.68 -12.14
CA SER A 71 6.34 -31.31 -11.30
C SER A 71 5.68 -30.29 -10.38
N LEU A 72 4.52 -30.64 -9.82
CA LEU A 72 3.84 -29.76 -8.86
C LEU A 72 4.68 -29.55 -7.59
N GLU A 73 5.45 -30.54 -7.16
CA GLU A 73 6.35 -30.42 -6.00
C GLU A 73 7.48 -29.44 -6.27
N GLU A 74 8.10 -29.52 -7.46
CA GLU A 74 9.15 -28.58 -7.89
C GLU A 74 8.60 -27.15 -7.98
N ILE A 75 7.39 -26.98 -8.52
CA ILE A 75 6.69 -25.70 -8.53
C ILE A 75 6.47 -25.17 -7.10
N ASN A 76 6.05 -26.02 -6.16
CA ASN A 76 5.86 -25.61 -4.77
C ASN A 76 7.16 -25.14 -4.12
N LEU A 77 8.27 -25.85 -4.35
CA LEU A 77 9.59 -25.43 -3.89
C LEU A 77 9.99 -24.09 -4.51
N LYS A 78 9.68 -23.90 -5.80
CA LYS A 78 9.96 -22.65 -6.50
C LYS A 78 9.17 -21.46 -5.94
N VAL A 79 7.93 -21.67 -5.50
CA VAL A 79 7.14 -20.63 -4.81
C VAL A 79 7.83 -20.21 -3.52
N LEU A 80 8.32 -21.16 -2.71
CA LEU A 80 9.02 -20.86 -1.46
C LEU A 80 10.30 -20.05 -1.71
N GLU A 81 11.08 -20.43 -2.73
CA GLU A 81 12.27 -19.68 -3.14
C GLU A 81 11.94 -18.23 -3.53
N GLU A 82 10.86 -18.00 -4.28
CA GLU A 82 10.45 -16.65 -4.69
C GLU A 82 10.01 -15.79 -3.50
N MET A 83 9.35 -16.39 -2.50
CA MET A 83 8.98 -15.70 -1.26
C MET A 83 10.20 -15.29 -0.46
N GLU A 84 11.15 -16.21 -0.26
CA GLU A 84 12.39 -15.93 0.45
C GLU A 84 13.21 -14.83 -0.23
N ARG A 85 13.25 -14.83 -1.57
CA ARG A 85 13.87 -13.74 -2.36
C ARG A 85 13.13 -12.40 -2.20
N ALA A 86 11.82 -12.41 -2.02
CA ALA A 86 11.05 -11.19 -1.79
C ALA A 86 11.33 -10.63 -0.38
N GLU A 87 11.36 -11.48 0.64
CA GLU A 87 11.70 -11.10 2.02
C GLU A 87 13.10 -10.49 2.11
N ARG A 88 14.10 -11.13 1.49
CA ARG A 88 15.47 -10.60 1.44
C ARG A 88 15.55 -9.22 0.76
N ARG A 89 14.72 -8.95 -0.25
CA ARG A 89 14.65 -7.63 -0.89
C ARG A 89 14.04 -6.57 0.01
N GLN A 90 12.97 -6.90 0.73
CA GLN A 90 12.33 -5.99 1.69
C GLN A 90 13.27 -5.63 2.85
N ALA A 91 13.98 -6.62 3.41
CA ALA A 91 14.96 -6.39 4.47
C ALA A 91 16.05 -5.38 4.05
N ARG A 92 16.53 -5.47 2.80
CA ARG A 92 17.54 -4.54 2.25
C ARG A 92 17.00 -3.13 2.04
N SER A 93 15.72 -2.96 1.65
CA SER A 93 15.15 -1.62 1.50
C SER A 93 14.95 -0.89 2.83
N HIS A 94 14.76 -1.62 3.94
CA HIS A 94 14.62 -1.01 5.27
C HIS A 94 15.93 -0.53 5.88
N THR A 95 17.09 -1.05 5.44
CA THR A 95 18.41 -0.61 5.94
C THR A 95 18.92 0.66 5.27
N VAL A 96 18.33 1.09 4.16
CA VAL A 96 18.79 2.22 3.34
C VAL A 96 17.89 3.47 3.48
N SER A 97 16.98 3.47 4.45
CA SER A 97 16.09 4.60 4.76
C SER A 97 16.30 5.12 6.17
#